data_AF-A0A235CHW9-F1
#
_entry.id   AF-A0A235CHW9-F1
#
_cell.length_a   1.000
_cell.length_b   1.000
_cell.length_c   1.000
_cell.angle_alpha   90.00
_cell.angle_beta   90.00
_cell.angle_gamma   90.00
#
_symmetry.space_group_name_H-M   'P 1'
#
loop_
_entity.id
_entity.type
_entity.pdbx_description
1 polymer ?
#
loop_
_entity_poly.entity_id
_entity_poly.type
_entity_poly.pdbx_seq_one_letter_code
_entity_poly.pdbx_strand_id
1 'polypeptide(L)'
;MKVLNLLMRLVMLVFWGGIIYALLGPGFAEAGSTPLILGAVVLVMHILQMLMLKQVSSLLNPSTVDYLEVLVFGSFAMHRHRTRLKELSEQQKR
;
A
#
# COMPACT_ATOMS: atom_id res chain seq x y z
N MET A 1 8.06 0.97 16.40
CA MET A 1 6.91 0.90 15.47
C MET A 1 6.80 2.13 14.56
N LYS A 2 6.73 3.37 15.09
CA LYS A 2 6.55 4.59 14.25
C LYS A 2 7.72 4.88 13.29
N VAL A 3 8.97 4.77 13.78
CA VAL A 3 10.18 4.98 12.95
C VAL A 3 10.31 3.92 11.86
N LEU A 4 10.06 2.65 12.19
CA LEU A 4 10.08 1.55 11.21
C LEU A 4 9.00 1.75 10.14
N ASN A 5 7.78 2.16 10.52
CA ASN A 5 6.72 2.45 9.54
C ASN A 5 7.10 3.61 8.61
N LEU A 6 7.70 4.67 9.15
CA LEU A 6 8.18 5.79 8.35
C LEU A 6 9.27 5.35 7.37
N LEU A 7 10.22 4.54 7.82
CA LEU A 7 11.30 3.99 6.99
C LEU A 7 10.73 3.11 5.86
N MET A 8 9.76 2.25 6.17
CA MET A 8 9.10 1.42 5.16
C MET A 8 8.33 2.27 4.13
N ARG A 9 7.62 3.31 4.57
CA ARG A 9 6.96 4.25 3.64
C ARG A 9 7.98 4.94 2.73
N LEU A 10 9.13 5.35 3.27
CA LEU A 10 10.21 5.97 2.49
C LEU A 10 10.77 4.99 1.45
N VAL A 11 11.06 3.74 1.83
CA VAL A 11 11.49 2.68 0.91
C VAL A 11 10.49 2.50 -0.22
N MET A 12 9.19 2.56 0.08
CA MET A 12 8.15 2.43 -0.94
C MET A 12 8.09 3.61 -1.90
N LEU A 13 8.31 4.83 -1.42
CA LEU A 13 8.43 6.01 -2.30
C LEU A 13 9.65 5.90 -3.20
N VAL A 14 10.79 5.44 -2.67
CA VAL A 14 12.00 5.19 -3.47
C VAL A 14 11.76 4.11 -4.52
N PHE A 15 11.05 3.03 -4.16
CA PHE A 15 10.64 1.99 -5.10
C PHE A 15 9.80 2.58 -6.25
N TRP A 16 8.71 3.29 -5.94
CA TRP A 16 7.87 3.89 -6.97
C TRP A 16 8.63 4.92 -7.82
N GLY A 17 9.48 5.74 -7.20
CA GLY A 17 10.36 6.65 -7.92
C GLY A 17 11.31 5.92 -8.87
N GLY A 18 11.89 4.80 -8.44
CA GLY A 18 12.74 3.94 -9.26
C GLY A 18 11.98 3.31 -10.44
N ILE A 19 10.75 2.84 -10.22
CA ILE A 19 9.89 2.32 -11.29
C ILE A 19 9.57 3.42 -12.31
N ILE A 20 9.17 4.61 -11.86
CA ILE A 20 8.86 5.75 -12.75
C ILE A 20 10.11 6.16 -13.54
N TYR A 21 11.27 6.27 -12.88
CA TYR A 21 12.53 6.62 -13.54
C TYR A 21 12.95 5.56 -14.56
N ALA A 22 12.78 4.28 -14.25
CA ALA A 22 13.11 3.20 -15.18
C ALA A 22 12.16 3.14 -16.38
N LEU A 23 10.89 3.52 -16.22
CA LEU A 23 9.89 3.52 -17.30
C LEU A 23 9.95 4.76 -18.20
N LEU A 24 10.22 5.94 -17.62
CA LEU A 24 10.16 7.22 -18.33
C LEU A 24 11.55 7.83 -18.61
N GLY A 25 12.58 7.35 -17.91
CA GLY A 25 13.95 7.79 -18.07
C GLY A 25 14.73 6.97 -19.12
N PRO A 26 15.99 7.35 -19.40
CA PRO A 26 16.82 6.67 -20.38
C PRO A 26 17.18 5.22 -19.97
N GLY A 27 16.97 4.86 -18.69
CA GLY A 27 17.28 3.53 -18.15
C GLY A 27 16.37 2.40 -18.61
N PHE A 28 15.28 2.67 -19.35
CA PHE A 28 14.40 1.61 -19.86
C PHE A 28 15.13 0.60 -20.75
N ALA A 29 16.08 1.08 -21.57
CA ALA A 29 16.86 0.24 -22.47
C ALA A 29 17.77 -0.75 -21.72
N GLU A 30 18.27 -0.38 -20.53
CA GLU A 30 19.15 -1.21 -19.71
C GLU A 30 18.38 -2.12 -18.76
N ALA A 31 17.29 -1.64 -18.18
CA ALA A 31 16.48 -2.38 -17.22
C ALA A 31 15.45 -3.32 -17.89
N GLY A 32 15.15 -3.10 -19.18
CA GLY A 32 14.19 -3.90 -19.94
C GLY A 32 12.78 -3.86 -19.34
N SER A 33 12.06 -4.99 -19.43
CA SER A 33 10.68 -5.11 -18.93
C SER A 33 10.58 -5.40 -17.43
N THR A 34 11.70 -5.62 -16.73
CA THR A 34 11.71 -6.00 -15.31
C THR A 34 11.04 -4.96 -14.40
N PRO A 35 11.33 -3.64 -14.50
CA PRO A 35 10.63 -2.62 -13.70
C PRO A 35 9.13 -2.60 -13.97
N LEU A 36 8.70 -2.79 -15.22
CA LEU A 36 7.28 -2.83 -15.57
C LEU A 36 6.58 -4.00 -14.87
N ILE A 37 7.18 -5.20 -14.94
CA ILE A 37 6.63 -6.40 -14.32
C ILE A 37 6.58 -6.24 -12.80
N LEU A 38 7.66 -5.80 -12.16
CA LEU A 38 7.70 -5.61 -10.71
C LEU A 38 6.70 -4.55 -10.24
N GLY A 39 6.64 -3.41 -10.92
CA GLY A 39 5.67 -2.35 -10.63
C GLY A 39 4.22 -2.86 -10.78
N ALA A 40 3.93 -3.62 -11.83
CA ALA A 40 2.61 -4.21 -12.05
C ALA A 40 2.23 -5.21 -10.95
N VAL A 41 3.15 -6.12 -10.57
CA VAL A 41 2.90 -7.11 -9.50
C VAL A 41 2.61 -6.40 -8.17
N VAL A 42 3.41 -5.40 -7.81
CA VAL A 42 3.21 -4.62 -6.57
C VAL A 42 1.88 -3.87 -6.61
N LEU A 43 1.54 -3.25 -7.74
CA LEU A 43 0.27 -2.55 -7.92
C LEU A 43 -0.93 -3.49 -7.75
N VAL A 44 -0.89 -4.68 -8.35
CA VAL A 44 -1.94 -5.70 -8.19
C VAL A 44 -2.10 -6.07 -6.71
N MET A 45 -0.99 -6.28 -5.99
CA MET A 45 -1.04 -6.58 -4.56
C MET A 45 -1.66 -5.43 -3.74
N HIS A 46 -1.38 -4.18 -4.08
CA HIS A 46 -1.98 -3.02 -3.43
C HIS A 46 -3.47 -2.88 -3.75
N ILE A 47 -3.90 -3.19 -4.97
CA ILE A 47 -5.31 -3.23 -5.33
C ILE A 47 -6.03 -4.31 -4.52
N LEU A 48 -5.46 -5.52 -4.38
CA LEU A 48 -6.04 -6.57 -3.54
C LEU A 48 -6.19 -6.10 -2.09
N GLN A 49 -5.18 -5.41 -1.54
CA GLN A 49 -5.27 -4.82 -0.21
C GLN A 49 -6.38 -3.75 -0.15
N MET A 50 -6.50 -2.90 -1.16
CA MET A 50 -7.56 -1.89 -1.25
C MET A 50 -8.96 -2.53 -1.26
N LEU A 51 -9.14 -3.64 -1.98
CA LEU A 51 -10.38 -4.41 -1.99
C LEU A 51 -10.69 -5.04 -0.63
N MET A 52 -9.68 -5.55 0.08
CA MET A 52 -9.85 -6.04 1.45
C MET A 52 -10.30 -4.91 2.39
N LEU A 53 -9.75 -3.70 2.26
CA LEU A 53 -10.21 -2.54 3.04
C LEU A 53 -11.66 -2.18 2.71
N LYS A 54 -12.05 -2.29 1.44
CA LYS A 54 -13.42 -2.05 0.99
C LYS A 54 -14.42 -3.03 1.61
N GLN A 55 -14.05 -4.30 1.78
CA GLN A 55 -14.92 -5.31 2.43
C GLN A 55 -15.27 -4.96 3.88
N VAL A 56 -14.36 -4.30 4.58
CA VAL A 56 -14.54 -3.85 5.98
C VAL A 56 -14.95 -2.38 6.09
N SER A 57 -15.31 -1.75 4.97
CA SER A 57 -15.60 -0.32 4.92
C SER A 57 -16.83 0.08 5.74
N SER A 58 -17.84 -0.78 5.84
CA SER A 58 -19.03 -0.55 6.67
C SER A 58 -18.70 -0.41 8.17
N LEU A 59 -17.61 -1.03 8.61
CA LEU A 59 -17.16 -0.99 10.00
C LEU A 59 -16.18 0.17 10.26
N LEU A 60 -15.33 0.49 9.28
CA LEU A 60 -14.23 1.42 9.47
C LEU A 60 -14.45 2.81 8.88
N ASN A 61 -15.43 2.98 7.99
CA ASN A 61 -15.69 4.19 7.22
C ASN A 61 -14.41 4.85 6.66
N PRO A 62 -13.61 4.11 5.86
CA PRO A 62 -12.36 4.63 5.30
C PRO A 62 -12.63 5.78 4.32
N SER A 63 -11.79 6.81 4.39
CA SER A 63 -11.80 7.95 3.49
C SER A 63 -11.09 7.64 2.16
N THR A 64 -11.29 8.49 1.15
CA THR A 64 -10.57 8.38 -0.14
C THR A 64 -9.05 8.43 0.05
N VAL A 65 -8.56 9.18 1.04
CA VAL A 65 -7.13 9.27 1.36
C VAL A 65 -6.60 7.93 1.87
N ASP A 66 -7.38 7.19 2.66
CA ASP A 66 -6.96 5.88 3.19
C ASP A 66 -6.78 4.85 2.06
N TYR A 67 -7.64 4.89 1.04
CA TYR A 67 -7.49 4.05 -0.15
C TYR A 67 -6.25 4.44 -0.97
N LEU A 68 -5.97 5.74 -1.10
CA LEU A 68 -4.75 6.22 -1.76
C LEU A 68 -3.49 5.80 -0.99
N GLU A 69 -3.51 5.88 0.34
CA GLU A 69 -2.40 5.43 1.16
C GLU A 69 -2.15 3.92 0.98
N VAL A 70 -3.19 3.10 0.92
CA VAL A 70 -3.04 1.66 0.63
C VAL A 70 -2.55 1.43 -0.79
N LEU A 71 -2.95 2.25 -1.75
CA LEU A 71 -2.49 2.11 -3.13
C LEU A 71 -0.99 2.42 -3.27
N VAL A 72 -0.45 3.37 -2.49
CA VAL A 72 0.97 3.77 -2.57
C VAL A 72 1.85 2.97 -1.63
N PHE A 73 1.38 2.72 -0.40
CA PHE A 73 2.16 2.12 0.68
C PHE A 73 1.71 0.70 1.05
N GLY A 74 0.66 0.18 0.42
CA GLY A 74 0.15 -1.16 0.69
C GLY A 74 -0.27 -1.39 2.13
N SER A 75 0.14 -2.54 2.67
CA SER A 75 -0.18 -2.97 4.04
C SER A 75 0.38 -2.04 5.13
N PHE A 76 1.37 -1.20 4.84
CA PHE A 76 1.90 -0.22 5.80
C PHE A 76 0.88 0.89 6.14
N ALA A 77 -0.07 1.16 5.25
CA ALA A 77 -1.19 2.06 5.52
C ALA A 77 -2.31 1.39 6.36
N MET A 78 -2.40 0.06 6.33
CA MET A 78 -3.47 -0.68 7.00
C MET A 78 -3.31 -0.82 8.52
N HIS A 79 -2.17 -0.44 9.11
CA HIS A 79 -1.91 -0.70 10.53
C HIS A 79 -2.97 -0.06 11.44
N ARG A 80 -3.35 1.18 11.16
CA ARG A 80 -4.39 1.90 11.93
C ARG A 80 -5.76 1.24 11.82
N HIS A 81 -6.13 0.79 10.63
CA HIS A 81 -7.40 0.12 10.36
C HIS A 81 -7.47 -1.27 11.03
N ARG A 82 -6.38 -2.02 11.03
CA ARG A 82 -6.30 -3.33 11.71
C ARG A 82 -6.44 -3.20 13.22
N THR A 83 -5.79 -2.20 13.83
CA THR A 83 -5.94 -1.95 15.27
C THR A 83 -7.38 -1.60 15.63
N ARG A 84 -8.02 -0.72 14.84
CA ARG A 84 -9.43 -0.34 15.06
C ARG A 84 -10.41 -1.49 14.84
N LEU A 85 -10.18 -2.36 13.84
CA LEU A 85 -10.98 -3.58 13.67
C LEU A 85 -10.82 -4.54 14.84
N LYS A 86 -9.61 -4.69 15.36
CA LYS A 86 -9.34 -5.55 16.50
C LYS A 86 -10.10 -5.06 17.74
N GLU A 87 -10.05 -3.75 18.01
CA GLU A 87 -10.81 -3.12 19.10
C GLU A 87 -12.33 -3.33 18.96
N LEU A 88 -12.89 -3.12 17.77
CA LEU A 88 -14.32 -3.37 17.51
C LEU A 88 -14.70 -4.85 17.69
N SER A 89 -13.85 -5.77 17.21
CA SER A 89 -14.10 -7.22 17.35
C SER A 89 -14.04 -7.69 18.80
N GLU A 90 -13.19 -7.07 19.63
CA GLU A 90 -13.08 -7.36 21.06
C GLU A 90 -14.28 -6.81 21.84
N GLN A 91 -14.83 -5.66 21.43
CA GLN A 91 -16.06 -5.11 22.00
C GLN A 91 -17.30 -5.96 21.68
N GLN A 92 -17.38 -6.52 20.47
CA GLN A 92 -18.49 -7.39 20.06
C GLN A 92 -18.49 -8.78 20.71
N LYS A 93 -17.38 -9.17 21.34
CA LYS A 93 -17.21 -10.46 22.02
C LYS A 93 -17.52 -10.41 23.53
N ARG A 94 -17.70 -9.23 24.10
CA ARG A 94 -18.16 -9.03 25.49
C ARG A 94 -19.68 -8.87 25.51
#